data_AF-C2EVD5-F1
#
_entry.id   AF-C2EVD5-F1
#
_cell.length_a   1.000
_cell.length_b   1.000
_cell.length_c   1.000
_cell.angle_alpha   90.00
_cell.angle_beta   90.00
_cell.angle_gamma   90.00
#
_symmetry.space_group_name_H-M   'P 1'
#
loop_
_entity.id
_entity.type
_entity.pdbx_description
1 polymer ?
#
loop_
_entity_poly.entity_id
_entity_poly.type
_entity_poly.pdbx_seq_one_letter_code
_entity_poly.pdbx_strand_id
1 'polypeptide(L)' 'MRELQEKIEQYGTVLPGNVLKVDAFLNHQVDPELMLKVGQ' A
#
# COMPACT_ATOMS: atom_id res chain seq x y z
N MET A 1 1.22 8.73 -7.05
CA MET A 1 1.04 9.26 -5.66
C MET A 1 -0.40 9.18 -5.14
N ARG A 2 -1.41 9.72 -5.83
CA ARG A 2 -2.82 9.67 -5.37
C ARG A 2 -3.34 8.25 -5.14
N GLU A 3 -3.09 7.36 -6.09
CA GLU A 3 -3.53 5.96 -6.04
C GLU A 3 -2.90 5.16 -4.87
N LEU A 4 -1.66 5.48 -4.50
CA LEU A 4 -1.02 4.88 -3.33
C LEU A 4 -1.74 5.28 -2.03
N GLN A 5 -2.15 6.54 -1.91
CA GLN A 5 -2.91 7.02 -0.75
C GLN A 5 -4.27 6.34 -0.67
N GLU A 6 -5.00 6.26 -1.79
CA GLU A 6 -6.29 5.57 -1.86
C GLU A 6 -6.16 4.08 -1.49
N LYS A 7 -5.09 3.40 -1.93
CA LYS A 7 -4.81 2.00 -1.53
C LYS A 7 -4.49 1.87 -0.04
N ILE A 8 -3.76 2.82 0.54
CA ILE A 8 -3.49 2.86 1.98
C ILE A 8 -4.79 3.05 2.76
N GLU A 9 -5.67 3.94 2.33
CA GLU A 9 -6.96 4.18 2.99
C GLU A 9 -7.91 2.98 2.89
N GLN A 10 -7.92 2.28 1.76
CA GLN A 10 -8.80 1.15 1.51
C GLN A 10 -8.31 -0.17 2.13
N TYR A 11 -7.00 -0.43 2.07
CA TYR A 11 -6.43 -1.75 2.39
C TYR A 11 -5.37 -1.70 3.51
N GLY A 12 -4.97 -0.51 3.95
CA GLY A 12 -4.04 -0.35 5.06
C GLY A 12 -4.66 -0.70 6.40
N THR A 13 -3.87 -1.29 7.29
CA THR A 13 -4.29 -1.55 8.68
C THR A 13 -3.26 -0.96 9.64
N VAL A 14 -3.70 -0.09 10.55
CA VAL A 14 -2.81 0.45 11.60
C VAL A 14 -2.68 -0.56 12.73
N LEU A 15 -1.46 -0.99 12.99
CA LEU A 15 -1.09 -1.87 14.09
C LEU A 15 -0.54 -1.05 15.27
N PRO A 16 -0.51 -1.62 16.49
CA PRO A 16 0.13 -1.00 17.64
C PRO A 16 1.57 -0.58 17.35
N GLY A 17 2.03 0.46 18.02
CA GLY A 17 3.39 1.00 17.82
C GLY A 17 3.54 1.85 16.56
N ASN A 18 2.44 2.41 16.04
CA ASN A 18 2.42 3.28 14.85
C ASN A 18 2.93 2.58 13.58
N VAL A 19 2.60 1.30 13.40
CA VAL A 19 3.01 0.53 12.22
C VAL A 19 1.83 0.43 11.25
N LEU A 20 2.03 0.87 10.01
CA LEU A 20 1.05 0.70 8.94
C LEU A 20 1.32 -0.60 8.18
N LYS A 21 0.41 -1.57 8.28
CA LYS A 21 0.46 -2.83 7.55
C LYS A 21 -0.18 -2.65 6.17
N VAL A 22 0.54 -3.03 5.11
CA VAL A 22 0.14 -2.90 3.68
C VAL A 22 0.38 -4.20 2.89
N ASP A 23 0.26 -5.33 3.57
CA ASP A 23 0.60 -6.65 3.01
C ASP A 23 -0.26 -7.05 1.82
N ALA A 24 -1.45 -6.46 1.67
CA ALA A 24 -2.39 -6.77 0.59
C ALA A 24 -1.97 -6.21 -0.78
N PHE A 25 -1.01 -5.29 -0.84
CA PHE A 25 -0.62 -4.66 -2.12
C PHE A 25 0.86 -4.27 -2.24
N LEU A 26 1.64 -4.27 -1.15
CA LEU A 26 3.06 -3.92 -1.19
C LEU A 26 4.01 -5.01 -0.67
N ASN A 27 3.83 -5.50 0.56
CA ASN A 27 4.87 -6.33 1.20
C ASN A 27 4.77 -7.82 0.88
N HIS A 28 3.62 -8.45 1.13
CA HIS A 28 3.42 -9.90 0.92
C HIS A 28 2.79 -10.18 -0.43
N GLN A 29 1.73 -9.45 -0.76
CA GLN A 29 1.20 -9.35 -2.11
C GLN A 29 1.71 -8.04 -2.70
N VAL A 30 2.03 -8.07 -3.99
CA VAL A 30 2.48 -6.89 -4.73
C VAL A 30 1.46 -6.60 -5.80
N ASP A 31 0.95 -5.36 -5.84
CA ASP A 31 0.13 -4.85 -6.92
C ASP A 31 1.05 -4.32 -8.05
N PRO A 32 1.20 -5.04 -9.19
CA PRO A 32 2.16 -4.67 -10.21
C PRO A 32 1.80 -3.36 -10.93
N GLU A 33 0.51 -3.05 -11.05
CA GLU A 33 0.03 -1.82 -11.68
C GLU A 33 0.38 -0.62 -10.80
N LEU A 34 0.15 -0.73 -9.49
CA LEU A 34 0.57 0.28 -8.54
C LEU A 34 2.08 0.51 -8.59
N MET A 35 2.88 -0.57 -8.62
CA MET A 35 4.34 -0.46 -8.66
C MET A 35 4.85 0.23 -9.93
N LEU A 36 4.25 -0.07 -11.09
CA LEU A 36 4.60 0.61 -12.33
C LEU A 36 4.31 2.11 -12.27
N LYS A 37 3.17 2.51 -11.70
CA LYS A 37 2.78 3.92 -11.57
C LYS A 37 3.60 4.68 -10.52
N VAL A 38 4.11 3.99 -9.50
CA VAL A 38 4.99 4.57 -8.49
C VAL A 38 6.42 4.75 -9.03
N GLY A 39 6.87 3.87 -9.93
CA GLY A 39 8.19 3.95 -10.54
C GLY A 39 8.34 4.95 -11.70
N GLN A 40 7.23 5.53 -12.17
CA GLN A 40 7.21 6.65 -13.12
C GLN A 40 7.41 7.99 -12.42
#